data_AF-A0A7J2J644-F1
#
_entry.id   AF-A0A7J2J644-F1
#
_cell.length_a   1.000
_cell.length_b   1.000
_cell.length_c   1.000
_cell.angle_alpha   90.00
_cell.angle_beta   90.00
_cell.angle_gamma   90.00
#
_symmetry.space_group_name_H-M   'P 1'
#
loop_
_entity.id
_entity.type
_entity.pdbx_description
1 polymer ?
#
loop_
_entity_poly.entity_id
_entity_poly.type
_entity_poly.pdbx_seq_one_letter_code
_entity_poly.pdbx_strand_id
1 'polypeptide(L)'
;WLLNNPDFSFSSVHWQIDAGFWRSDLPGRLKKFERWVKESYNPGIRKLIRFWIKRMEKTGEVLRIYPFLAVMESLLKGEKSLLRCGSGWANYSIQTDGYIIPCPIMNGMRDFYLGHIRDSHPLKLKKVYVGEPCTSCKIYYECGGRCLYANLTKRWPDEAYRLVCEAVKNMIESLRLELPKVKDLISRNRISLKDFEHLKYNSCEVIP
;
A
#
# COMPACT_ATOMS: atom_id res chain seq x y z
N TRP A 1 -13.96 -17.70 -3.57
CA TRP A 1 -14.94 -17.23 -4.57
C TRP A 1 -14.23 -16.39 -5.63
N LEU A 2 -13.60 -15.24 -5.32
CA LEU A 2 -12.96 -14.38 -6.35
C LEU A 2 -11.78 -14.99 -7.13
N LEU A 3 -10.91 -15.79 -6.51
CA LEU A 3 -9.76 -16.38 -7.21
C LEU A 3 -10.10 -17.58 -8.10
N ASN A 4 -11.21 -18.27 -7.80
CA ASN A 4 -11.64 -19.49 -8.50
C ASN A 4 -13.03 -19.30 -9.13
N ASN A 5 -13.39 -18.07 -9.47
CA ASN A 5 -14.64 -17.79 -10.17
C ASN A 5 -14.42 -18.16 -11.64
N PRO A 6 -15.17 -19.14 -12.20
CA PRO A 6 -14.99 -19.60 -13.57
C PRO A 6 -15.38 -18.54 -14.61
N ASP A 7 -16.22 -17.57 -14.24
CA ASP A 7 -16.71 -16.52 -15.12
C ASP A 7 -15.86 -15.25 -15.03
N PHE A 8 -15.28 -14.98 -13.85
CA PHE A 8 -14.51 -13.76 -13.56
C PHE A 8 -13.28 -14.07 -12.71
N SER A 9 -12.25 -14.66 -13.31
CA SER A 9 -10.97 -14.88 -12.64
C SER A 9 -10.14 -13.58 -12.59
N PHE A 10 -9.82 -13.10 -11.39
CA PHE A 10 -8.91 -11.96 -11.24
C PHE A 10 -7.46 -12.46 -11.23
N SER A 11 -6.67 -12.00 -12.21
CA SER A 11 -5.23 -12.31 -12.30
C SER A 11 -4.41 -11.61 -11.21
N SER A 12 -4.97 -10.60 -10.55
CA SER A 12 -4.37 -9.90 -9.42
C SER A 12 -5.42 -9.26 -8.52
N VAL A 13 -5.09 -9.18 -7.23
CA VAL A 13 -5.97 -8.60 -6.21
C VAL A 13 -5.29 -7.43 -5.52
N HIS A 14 -6.04 -6.35 -5.42
CA HIS A 14 -5.74 -5.16 -4.64
C HIS A 14 -6.98 -4.84 -3.78
N TRP A 15 -6.77 -4.18 -2.65
CA TRP A 15 -7.87 -3.64 -1.86
C TRP A 15 -7.41 -2.39 -1.13
N GLN A 16 -8.37 -1.62 -0.67
CA GLN A 16 -8.18 -0.45 0.17
C GLN A 16 -9.12 -0.57 1.37
N ILE A 17 -8.68 -0.10 2.52
CA ILE A 17 -9.56 0.02 3.67
C ILE A 17 -10.37 1.31 3.52
N ASP A 18 -11.70 1.23 3.68
CA ASP A 18 -12.53 2.42 3.88
C ASP A 18 -12.28 3.02 5.28
N ALA A 19 -11.22 3.82 5.36
CA ALA A 19 -10.83 4.58 6.54
C ALA A 19 -11.29 6.06 6.45
N GLY A 20 -12.36 6.37 5.72
CA GLY A 20 -12.88 7.74 5.63
C GLY A 20 -13.52 8.18 6.94
N PHE A 21 -12.79 8.91 7.79
CA PHE A 21 -13.33 9.45 9.04
C PHE A 21 -13.91 10.85 8.83
N TRP A 22 -15.20 10.91 8.49
CA TRP A 22 -15.93 12.17 8.34
C TRP A 22 -16.30 12.75 9.71
N ARG A 23 -16.25 14.08 9.86
CA ARG A 23 -16.59 14.77 11.11
C ARG A 23 -18.00 14.44 11.60
N SER A 24 -18.95 14.22 10.69
CA SER A 24 -20.34 13.85 10.99
C SER A 24 -20.49 12.50 11.69
N ASP A 25 -19.53 11.59 11.50
CA ASP A 25 -19.66 10.18 11.91
C ASP A 25 -18.82 9.87 13.16
N LEU A 26 -18.04 10.84 13.63
CA LEU A 26 -17.23 10.73 14.84
C LEU A 26 -18.05 11.06 16.09
N PRO A 27 -17.80 10.38 17.23
CA PRO A 27 -16.78 9.35 17.46
C PRO A 27 -17.24 7.92 17.14
N GLY A 28 -18.52 7.72 16.78
CA GLY A 28 -19.12 6.40 16.63
C GLY A 28 -18.46 5.52 15.56
N ARG A 29 -18.09 6.11 14.41
CA ARG A 29 -17.38 5.42 13.33
C ARG A 29 -16.00 4.94 13.75
N LEU A 30 -15.27 5.74 14.53
CA LEU A 30 -13.93 5.38 15.00
C LEU A 30 -13.98 4.14 15.90
N LYS A 31 -14.90 4.10 16.87
CA LYS A 31 -15.09 2.93 17.74
C LYS A 31 -15.48 1.66 16.97
N LYS A 32 -16.40 1.79 16.00
CA LYS A 32 -16.80 0.66 15.14
C LYS A 32 -15.64 0.16 14.29
N PHE A 33 -14.87 1.08 13.72
CA PHE A 33 -13.69 0.77 12.91
C PHE A 33 -12.61 0.09 13.75
N GLU A 34 -12.33 0.58 14.96
CA GLU A 34 -11.37 -0.03 15.88
C GLU A 34 -11.74 -1.48 16.21
N ARG A 35 -13.01 -1.72 16.57
CA ARG A 35 -13.52 -3.06 16.83
C ARG A 35 -13.35 -3.95 15.60
N TRP A 36 -13.75 -3.48 14.42
CA TRP A 36 -13.59 -4.21 13.17
C TRP A 36 -12.12 -4.54 12.84
N VAL A 37 -11.20 -3.59 13.05
CA VAL A 37 -9.77 -3.80 12.83
C VAL A 37 -9.25 -4.92 13.74
N LYS A 38 -9.61 -4.89 15.03
CA LYS A 38 -9.13 -5.85 16.03
C LYS A 38 -9.74 -7.24 15.85
N GLU A 39 -11.06 -7.31 15.67
CA GLU A 39 -11.82 -8.56 15.72
C GLU A 39 -11.95 -9.24 14.35
N SER A 40 -11.85 -8.48 13.26
CA SER A 40 -12.09 -9.00 11.90
C SER A 40 -10.90 -8.80 10.97
N TYR A 41 -10.50 -7.55 10.71
CA TYR A 41 -9.53 -7.25 9.65
C TYR A 41 -8.15 -7.84 9.95
N ASN A 42 -7.54 -7.51 11.09
CA ASN A 42 -6.19 -7.98 11.41
C ASN A 42 -6.09 -9.51 11.53
N PRO A 43 -7.02 -10.22 12.20
CA PRO A 43 -7.10 -11.68 12.15
C PRO A 43 -7.25 -12.23 10.73
N GLY A 44 -8.10 -11.58 9.92
CA GLY A 44 -8.32 -11.92 8.51
C GLY A 44 -7.05 -11.81 7.67
N ILE A 45 -6.31 -10.70 7.78
CA ILE A 45 -5.03 -10.48 7.09
C ILE A 45 -4.01 -11.56 7.47
N ARG A 46 -3.87 -11.88 8.76
CA ARG A 46 -2.98 -12.96 9.22
C ARG A 46 -3.37 -14.32 8.63
N LYS A 47 -4.67 -14.62 8.57
CA LYS A 47 -5.18 -15.84 7.95
C LYS A 47 -4.91 -15.87 6.44
N LEU A 48 -5.06 -14.73 5.76
CA LEU A 48 -4.83 -14.59 4.33
C LEU A 48 -3.35 -14.75 3.97
N ILE A 49 -2.43 -14.17 4.76
CA ILE A 49 -0.99 -14.37 4.60
C ILE A 49 -0.64 -15.86 4.77
N ARG A 50 -1.13 -16.52 5.82
CA ARG A 50 -0.90 -17.96 5.99
C ARG A 50 -1.43 -18.79 4.83
N PHE A 51 -2.59 -18.43 4.27
CA PHE A 51 -3.12 -19.07 3.07
C PHE A 51 -2.21 -18.85 1.86
N TRP A 52 -1.73 -17.62 1.67
CA TRP A 52 -0.82 -17.24 0.59
C TRP A 52 0.48 -18.04 0.63
N ILE A 53 1.10 -18.16 1.82
CA ILE A 53 2.30 -18.99 2.02
C ILE A 53 2.01 -20.47 1.76
N LYS A 54 0.91 -21.01 2.30
CA LYS A 54 0.52 -22.42 2.06
C LYS A 54 0.30 -22.73 0.58
N ARG A 55 -0.17 -21.76 -0.22
CA ARG A 55 -0.32 -21.93 -1.67
C ARG A 55 1.05 -22.10 -2.33
N MET A 56 2.02 -21.26 -1.99
CA MET A 56 3.41 -21.39 -2.47
C MET A 56 3.99 -22.77 -2.13
N GLU A 57 3.82 -23.22 -0.88
CA GLU A 57 4.32 -24.52 -0.44
C GLU A 57 3.74 -25.69 -1.24
N LYS A 58 2.43 -25.69 -1.43
CA LYS A 58 1.71 -26.82 -2.03
C LYS A 58 1.81 -26.87 -3.54
N THR A 59 1.87 -25.72 -4.19
CA THR A 59 1.70 -25.62 -5.65
C THR A 59 2.85 -24.94 -6.37
N GLY A 60 3.78 -24.30 -5.65
CA GLY A 60 4.81 -23.47 -6.27
C GLY A 60 4.27 -22.16 -6.86
N GLU A 61 3.03 -21.78 -6.55
CA GLU A 61 2.39 -20.59 -7.09
C GLU A 61 2.40 -19.44 -6.07
N VAL A 62 2.93 -18.29 -6.49
CA VAL A 62 2.81 -17.02 -5.77
C VAL A 62 1.57 -16.29 -6.31
N LEU A 63 0.47 -16.31 -5.54
CA LEU A 63 -0.73 -15.58 -5.93
C LEU A 63 -0.46 -14.07 -5.96
N ARG A 64 -1.05 -13.38 -6.94
CA ARG A 64 -0.80 -11.95 -7.17
C ARG A 64 -1.63 -11.04 -6.27
N ILE A 65 -1.38 -11.14 -4.96
CA ILE A 65 -1.96 -10.29 -3.92
C ILE A 65 -1.00 -9.12 -3.71
N TYR A 66 -1.25 -7.99 -4.35
CA TYR A 66 -0.25 -6.91 -4.49
C TYR A 66 0.27 -6.34 -3.18
N PRO A 67 -0.56 -6.11 -2.15
CA PRO A 67 -0.06 -5.67 -0.84
C PRO A 67 0.96 -6.62 -0.21
N PHE A 68 0.87 -7.92 -0.49
CA PHE A 68 1.84 -8.91 0.00
C PHE A 68 3.05 -9.00 -0.92
N LEU A 69 2.83 -9.04 -2.24
CA LEU A 69 3.89 -9.10 -3.25
C LEU A 69 4.89 -7.95 -3.05
N ALA A 70 4.39 -6.71 -2.99
CA ALA A 70 5.26 -5.54 -2.96
C ALA A 70 6.08 -5.44 -1.69
N VAL A 71 5.46 -5.75 -0.54
CA VAL A 71 6.16 -5.75 0.74
C VAL A 71 7.16 -6.90 0.81
N MET A 72 6.75 -8.12 0.43
CA MET A 72 7.62 -9.29 0.47
C MET A 72 8.80 -9.17 -0.52
N GLU A 73 8.58 -8.62 -1.72
CA GLU A 73 9.66 -8.32 -2.67
C GLU A 73 10.72 -7.43 -2.03
N SER A 74 10.30 -6.33 -1.38
CA SER A 74 11.24 -5.43 -0.72
C SER A 74 11.96 -6.09 0.45
N LEU A 75 11.27 -6.92 1.24
CA LEU A 75 11.88 -7.69 2.33
C LEU A 75 12.89 -8.73 1.83
N LEU A 76 12.61 -9.39 0.71
CA LEU A 76 13.51 -10.37 0.09
C LEU A 76 14.77 -9.70 -0.46
N LYS A 77 14.62 -8.52 -1.10
CA LYS A 77 15.71 -7.74 -1.68
C LYS A 77 16.48 -6.90 -0.66
N GLY A 78 15.92 -6.66 0.52
CA GLY A 78 16.47 -5.72 1.51
C GLY A 78 16.43 -4.26 1.03
N GLU A 79 15.55 -3.94 0.07
CA GLU A 79 15.43 -2.59 -0.48
C GLU A 79 14.53 -1.71 0.39
N LYS A 80 14.81 -0.40 0.35
CA LYS A 80 13.95 0.62 0.95
C LYS A 80 12.94 1.10 -0.08
N SER A 81 11.68 1.24 0.30
CA SER A 81 10.65 1.83 -0.55
C SER A 81 10.31 3.26 -0.11
N LEU A 82 10.08 4.13 -1.10
CA LEU A 82 9.28 5.34 -0.95
C LEU A 82 7.78 4.97 -1.05
N LEU A 83 6.87 5.94 -1.27
CA LEU A 83 5.45 5.65 -1.47
C LEU A 83 5.26 4.59 -2.56
N ARG A 84 4.64 3.47 -2.18
CA ARG A 84 4.50 2.30 -3.07
C ARG A 84 3.57 2.57 -4.24
N CYS A 85 2.60 3.48 -4.11
CA CYS A 85 1.76 3.93 -5.23
C CYS A 85 2.49 4.87 -6.20
N GLY A 86 3.69 5.36 -5.85
CA GLY A 86 4.50 6.26 -6.66
C GLY A 86 4.11 7.74 -6.58
N SER A 87 2.91 8.06 -6.05
CA SER A 87 2.40 9.44 -5.98
C SER A 87 3.44 10.40 -5.41
N GLY A 88 3.72 11.46 -6.17
CA GLY A 88 4.60 12.56 -5.79
C GLY A 88 6.09 12.35 -6.08
N TRP A 89 6.54 11.16 -6.50
CA TRP A 89 7.97 10.93 -6.75
C TRP A 89 8.29 10.06 -7.97
N ALA A 90 7.42 9.11 -8.32
CA ALA A 90 7.52 8.25 -9.50
C ALA A 90 6.28 8.34 -10.39
N ASN A 91 5.16 8.81 -9.84
CA ASN A 91 3.88 8.95 -10.52
C ASN A 91 3.25 10.30 -10.17
N TYR A 92 2.72 10.96 -11.20
CA TYR A 92 2.11 12.28 -11.15
C TYR A 92 0.82 12.25 -11.98
N SER A 93 -0.13 13.11 -11.65
CA SER A 93 -1.37 13.25 -12.42
C SER A 93 -1.37 14.59 -13.14
N ILE A 94 -1.86 14.58 -14.38
CA ILE A 94 -2.08 15.77 -15.19
C ILE A 94 -3.59 16.05 -15.17
N GLN A 95 -3.96 17.25 -14.74
CA GLN A 95 -5.35 17.70 -14.74
C GLN A 95 -5.81 18.07 -16.15
N THR A 96 -7.12 18.21 -16.35
CA THR A 96 -7.71 18.56 -17.64
C THR A 96 -7.29 19.95 -18.13
N ASP A 97 -6.84 20.82 -17.23
CA ASP A 97 -6.30 22.15 -17.52
C ASP A 97 -4.78 22.14 -17.76
N GLY A 98 -4.13 20.98 -17.74
CA GLY A 98 -2.69 20.81 -17.99
C GLY A 98 -1.79 21.00 -16.76
N TYR A 99 -2.33 21.34 -15.58
CA TYR A 99 -1.54 21.41 -14.36
C TYR A 99 -1.19 20.03 -13.82
N ILE A 100 0.04 19.90 -13.31
CA ILE A 100 0.60 18.65 -12.80
C ILE A 100 0.47 18.63 -11.27
N ILE A 101 -0.04 17.54 -10.72
CA ILE A 101 -0.24 17.32 -9.28
C ILE A 101 0.40 16.00 -8.83
N PRO A 102 0.78 15.86 -7.55
CA PRO A 102 1.47 14.65 -7.07
C PRO A 102 0.56 13.42 -6.95
N CYS A 103 -0.76 13.60 -6.84
CA CYS A 103 -1.70 12.51 -6.61
C CYS A 103 -3.08 12.87 -7.18
N PRO A 104 -3.82 11.94 -7.82
CA PRO A 104 -5.09 12.27 -8.47
C PRO A 104 -6.17 12.78 -7.51
N ILE A 105 -6.13 12.39 -6.23
CA ILE A 105 -7.08 12.87 -5.21
C ILE A 105 -6.89 14.35 -4.86
N MET A 106 -5.75 14.95 -5.24
CA MET A 106 -5.45 16.37 -4.99
C MET A 106 -5.93 17.29 -6.12
N ASN A 107 -6.84 16.81 -6.97
CA ASN A 107 -7.43 17.60 -8.04
C ASN A 107 -8.03 18.92 -7.49
N GLY A 108 -7.71 20.04 -8.14
CA GLY A 108 -8.14 21.38 -7.74
C GLY A 108 -7.43 21.97 -6.52
N MET A 109 -6.51 21.25 -5.87
CA MET A 109 -5.74 21.75 -4.73
C MET A 109 -4.50 22.52 -5.21
N ARG A 110 -4.66 23.82 -5.47
CA ARG A 110 -3.62 24.69 -6.08
C ARG A 110 -2.28 24.69 -5.32
N ASP A 111 -2.30 24.56 -4.00
CA ASP A 111 -1.09 24.48 -3.17
C ASP A 111 -0.19 23.28 -3.49
N PHE A 112 -0.74 22.26 -4.18
CA PHE A 112 -0.03 21.05 -4.58
C PHE A 112 0.37 21.02 -6.06
N TYR A 113 0.20 22.13 -6.79
CA TYR A 113 0.61 22.21 -8.18
C TYR A 113 2.13 22.15 -8.30
N LEU A 114 2.62 21.27 -9.19
CA LEU A 114 4.04 21.00 -9.40
C LEU A 114 4.57 21.58 -10.71
N GLY A 115 3.71 22.25 -11.46
CA GLY A 115 4.01 22.81 -12.77
C GLY A 115 2.85 22.61 -13.74
N HIS A 116 3.15 22.85 -15.01
CA HIS A 116 2.21 22.76 -16.11
C HIS A 116 2.87 22.05 -17.29
N ILE A 117 2.13 21.21 -18.02
CA ILE A 117 2.68 20.37 -19.11
C ILE A 117 3.34 21.16 -20.24
N ARG A 118 3.00 22.44 -20.40
CA ARG A 118 3.59 23.32 -21.41
C ARG A 118 5.06 23.66 -21.15
N ASP A 119 5.39 23.87 -19.88
CA ASP A 119 6.66 24.53 -19.50
C ASP A 119 7.52 23.65 -18.58
N SER A 120 6.93 22.59 -18.01
CA SER A 120 7.62 21.71 -17.06
C SER A 120 8.31 20.55 -17.77
N HIS A 121 9.57 20.31 -17.41
CA HIS A 121 10.31 19.15 -17.90
C HIS A 121 9.95 17.90 -17.06
N PRO A 122 9.48 16.79 -17.66
CA PRO A 122 8.96 15.63 -16.93
C PRO A 122 9.98 15.00 -15.97
N LEU A 123 11.27 15.00 -16.34
CA LEU A 123 12.35 14.49 -15.47
C LEU A 123 12.81 15.46 -14.38
N LYS A 124 12.29 16.69 -14.33
CA LYS A 124 12.69 17.74 -13.36
C LYS A 124 11.54 18.19 -12.46
N LEU A 125 10.44 17.44 -12.44
CA LEU A 125 9.30 17.73 -11.58
C LEU A 125 9.71 17.66 -10.10
N LYS A 126 9.15 18.56 -9.29
CA LYS A 126 9.35 18.57 -7.85
C LYS A 126 8.84 17.25 -7.25
N LYS A 127 9.66 16.63 -6.40
CA LYS A 127 9.25 15.46 -5.63
C LYS A 127 8.55 15.90 -4.34
N VAL A 128 7.50 15.18 -3.98
CA VAL A 128 6.69 15.40 -2.78
C VAL A 128 6.73 14.13 -1.95
N TYR A 129 7.14 14.27 -0.70
CA TYR A 129 7.29 13.16 0.24
C TYR A 129 6.34 13.31 1.42
N VAL A 130 6.10 12.19 2.11
CA VAL A 130 5.45 12.22 3.42
C VAL A 130 6.33 12.89 4.46
N GLY A 131 5.73 13.52 5.46
CA GLY A 131 6.38 14.02 6.67
C GLY A 131 6.01 13.22 7.92
N GLU A 132 6.27 13.80 9.08
CA GLU A 132 5.94 13.19 10.38
C GLU A 132 4.43 12.89 10.52
N PRO A 133 4.06 11.73 11.10
CA PRO A 133 4.90 10.81 11.89
C PRO A 133 5.59 9.70 11.06
N CYS A 134 5.49 9.74 9.73
CA CYS A 134 5.96 8.63 8.88
C CYS A 134 7.48 8.54 8.82
N THR A 135 8.17 9.68 8.74
CA THR A 135 9.64 9.76 8.59
C THR A 135 10.40 9.21 9.79
N SER A 136 9.81 9.29 11.00
CA SER A 136 10.36 8.68 12.22
C SER A 136 9.84 7.27 12.52
N CYS A 137 8.99 6.69 11.65
CA CYS A 137 8.39 5.38 11.89
C CYS A 137 9.37 4.22 11.62
N LYS A 138 9.42 3.24 12.53
CA LYS A 138 10.31 2.06 12.43
C LYS A 138 10.11 1.20 11.18
N ILE A 139 8.90 1.21 10.61
CA ILE A 139 8.55 0.44 9.41
C ILE A 139 8.42 1.34 8.18
N TYR A 140 8.98 2.55 8.21
CA TYR A 140 8.79 3.55 7.16
C TYR A 140 9.17 3.01 5.78
N TYR A 141 10.32 2.34 5.65
CA TYR A 141 10.80 1.88 4.36
C TYR A 141 10.06 0.64 3.84
N GLU A 142 9.42 -0.14 4.70
CA GLU A 142 8.52 -1.23 4.32
C GLU A 142 7.13 -0.71 3.97
N CYS A 143 6.63 0.31 4.66
CA CYS A 143 5.33 0.92 4.42
C CYS A 143 5.34 1.91 3.25
N GLY A 144 6.44 2.65 3.06
CA GLY A 144 6.53 3.77 2.13
C GLY A 144 5.69 4.99 2.51
N GLY A 145 4.98 4.99 3.64
CA GLY A 145 4.12 6.09 4.09
C GLY A 145 2.64 5.99 3.71
N ARG A 146 2.19 4.83 3.18
CA ARG A 146 0.80 4.52 2.80
C ARG A 146 0.18 5.48 1.77
N CYS A 147 -0.28 6.65 2.21
CA CYS A 147 -1.02 7.61 1.39
C CYS A 147 -0.49 9.03 1.58
N LEU A 148 0.03 9.62 0.49
CA LEU A 148 0.58 10.97 0.47
C LEU A 148 -0.46 12.01 0.89
N TYR A 149 -1.66 11.92 0.33
CA TYR A 149 -2.75 12.83 0.63
C TYR A 149 -3.15 12.82 2.10
N ALA A 150 -3.31 11.64 2.68
CA ALA A 150 -3.68 11.50 4.07
C ALA A 150 -2.62 12.10 5.00
N ASN A 151 -1.33 11.90 4.69
CA ASN A 151 -0.21 12.43 5.48
C ASN A 151 -0.07 13.95 5.38
N LEU A 152 -0.22 14.53 4.19
CA LEU A 152 -0.04 15.97 3.99
C LEU A 152 -1.24 16.78 4.47
N THR A 153 -2.46 16.27 4.32
CA THR A 153 -3.67 17.03 4.66
C THR A 153 -4.13 16.87 6.11
N LYS A 154 -3.71 15.80 6.79
CA LYS A 154 -3.99 15.53 8.23
C LYS A 154 -5.45 15.82 8.65
N ARG A 155 -6.40 15.38 7.82
CA ARG A 155 -7.85 15.67 7.98
C ARG A 155 -8.53 14.88 9.09
N TRP A 156 -7.90 13.86 9.66
CA TRP A 156 -8.47 13.02 10.72
C TRP A 156 -7.82 13.30 12.08
N PRO A 157 -8.49 12.96 13.20
CA PRO A 157 -7.83 12.95 14.50
C PRO A 157 -6.66 11.97 14.53
N ASP A 158 -5.63 12.26 15.33
CA ASP A 158 -4.41 11.42 15.43
C ASP A 158 -4.69 9.96 15.79
N GLU A 159 -5.72 9.71 16.61
CA GLU A 159 -6.14 8.36 16.97
C GLU A 159 -6.60 7.55 15.75
N ALA A 160 -7.33 8.19 14.83
CA ALA A 160 -7.80 7.55 13.61
C ALA A 160 -6.62 7.18 12.69
N TYR A 161 -5.65 8.08 12.54
CA TYR A 161 -4.41 7.79 11.82
C TYR A 161 -3.62 6.65 12.45
N ARG A 162 -3.49 6.66 13.78
CA ARG A 162 -2.79 5.62 14.53
C ARG A 162 -3.39 4.25 14.26
N LEU A 163 -4.71 4.14 14.30
CA LEU A 163 -5.43 2.89 14.11
C LEU A 163 -5.23 2.29 12.70
N VAL A 164 -5.24 3.13 11.67
CA VAL A 164 -4.90 2.72 10.30
C VAL A 164 -3.44 2.26 10.21
N CYS A 165 -2.52 3.02 10.81
CA CYS A 165 -1.10 2.65 10.87
C CYS A 165 -0.88 1.31 11.59
N GLU A 166 -1.61 1.01 12.66
CA GLU A 166 -1.53 -0.28 13.37
C GLU A 166 -1.99 -1.45 12.49
N ALA A 167 -3.02 -1.26 11.66
CA ALA A 167 -3.46 -2.29 10.71
C ALA A 167 -2.36 -2.60 9.68
N VAL A 168 -1.68 -1.57 9.18
CA VAL A 168 -0.53 -1.72 8.27
C VAL A 168 0.66 -2.41 8.96
N LYS A 169 0.99 -2.01 10.19
CA LYS A 169 2.04 -2.67 10.99
C LYS A 169 1.75 -4.15 11.16
N ASN A 170 0.51 -4.52 11.51
CA ASN A 170 0.12 -5.91 11.63
C ASN A 170 0.37 -6.71 10.33
N MET A 171 0.06 -6.15 9.17
CA MET A 171 0.33 -6.81 7.88
C MET A 171 1.84 -6.99 7.64
N ILE A 172 2.63 -5.93 7.80
CA ILE A 172 4.08 -5.95 7.54
C ILE A 172 4.81 -6.90 8.49
N GLU A 173 4.50 -6.86 9.79
CA GLU A 173 5.13 -7.78 10.75
C GLU A 173 4.72 -9.24 10.47
N SER A 174 3.47 -9.48 10.09
CA SER A 174 3.03 -10.83 9.71
C SER A 174 3.77 -11.35 8.47
N LEU A 175 4.07 -10.48 7.50
CA LEU A 175 4.89 -10.85 6.34
C LEU A 175 6.36 -11.08 6.72
N ARG A 176 6.93 -10.25 7.60
CA ARG A 176 8.30 -10.44 8.12
C ARG A 176 8.46 -11.78 8.82
N LEU A 177 7.47 -12.21 9.61
CA LEU A 177 7.50 -13.52 10.27
C LEU A 177 7.55 -14.69 9.27
N GLU A 178 6.95 -14.54 8.10
CA GLU A 178 6.94 -15.57 7.05
C GLU A 178 8.15 -15.46 6.09
N LEU A 179 8.94 -14.38 6.16
CA LEU A 179 10.09 -14.15 5.27
C LEU A 179 11.10 -15.32 5.27
N PRO A 180 11.51 -15.92 6.40
CA PRO A 180 12.44 -17.06 6.39
C PRO A 180 11.89 -18.25 5.60
N LYS A 181 10.58 -18.47 5.69
CA LYS A 181 9.90 -19.57 4.99
C LYS A 181 9.81 -19.32 3.49
N VAL A 182 9.55 -18.09 3.06
CA VAL A 182 9.61 -17.71 1.65
C VAL A 182 11.03 -17.89 1.09
N LYS A 183 12.06 -17.50 1.86
CA LYS A 183 13.47 -17.71 1.48
C LYS A 183 13.80 -19.19 1.34
N ASP A 184 13.34 -20.04 2.25
CA ASP A 184 13.50 -21.50 2.17
C ASP A 184 12.84 -22.07 0.89
N LEU A 185 11.62 -21.65 0.56
CA LEU A 185 10.94 -22.06 -0.67
C LEU A 185 11.69 -21.64 -1.95
N ILE A 186 12.28 -20.44 -1.95
CA ILE A 186 13.14 -19.97 -3.04
C ILE A 186 14.39 -20.85 -3.15
N SER A 187 15.05 -21.16 -2.02
CA SER A 187 16.26 -21.99 -2.01
C SER A 187 16.02 -23.42 -2.52
N ARG A 188 14.81 -23.95 -2.33
CA ARG A 188 14.36 -25.25 -2.84
C ARG A 188 13.82 -25.19 -4.27
N ASN A 189 13.96 -24.06 -4.97
CA ASN A 189 13.43 -23.83 -6.31
C ASN A 189 11.92 -24.11 -6.46
N ARG A 190 11.14 -23.98 -5.38
CA ARG A 190 9.67 -24.13 -5.43
C ARG A 190 8.99 -22.89 -6.00
N ILE A 191 9.58 -21.74 -5.74
CA ILE A 191 9.24 -20.41 -6.25
C ILE A 191 10.55 -19.68 -6.55
N SER A 192 10.48 -18.55 -7.21
CA SER A 192 11.62 -17.71 -7.58
C SER A 192 11.43 -16.27 -7.10
N LEU A 193 12.52 -15.51 -7.03
CA LEU A 193 12.44 -14.08 -6.72
C LEU A 193 11.62 -13.30 -7.77
N LYS A 194 11.62 -13.76 -9.03
CA LYS A 194 10.87 -13.14 -10.13
C LYS A 194 9.36 -13.23 -9.94
N ASP A 195 8.87 -14.22 -9.21
CA ASP A 195 7.44 -14.39 -8.95
C ASP A 195 6.84 -13.24 -8.12
N PHE A 196 7.71 -12.46 -7.44
CA PHE A 196 7.33 -11.28 -6.66
C PHE A 196 7.36 -9.97 -7.47
N GLU A 197 7.90 -9.97 -8.69
CA GLU A 197 7.91 -8.81 -9.58
C GLU A 197 6.49 -8.45 -9.97
N HIS A 198 6.14 -7.17 -9.92
CA HIS A 198 4.80 -6.66 -10.21
C HIS A 198 4.88 -5.25 -10.80
N LEU A 199 3.78 -4.78 -11.40
CA LEU A 199 3.71 -3.42 -11.91
C LEU A 199 3.80 -2.42 -10.75
N LYS A 200 4.82 -1.56 -10.77
CA LYS A 200 5.05 -0.52 -9.76
C LYS A 200 4.52 0.83 -10.23
N TYR A 201 4.15 1.68 -9.26
CA TYR A 201 3.86 3.11 -9.46
C TYR A 201 2.69 3.44 -10.40
N ASN A 202 1.72 2.55 -10.53
CA ASN A 202 0.53 2.74 -11.36
C ASN A 202 -0.62 3.48 -10.63
N SER A 203 -0.30 4.35 -9.67
CA SER A 203 -1.26 5.01 -8.75
C SER A 203 -2.05 4.08 -7.82
N CYS A 204 -2.01 2.77 -8.01
CA CYS A 204 -2.78 1.84 -7.18
C CYS A 204 -2.24 1.82 -5.76
N GLU A 205 -3.14 1.82 -4.78
CA GLU A 205 -2.74 1.69 -3.38
C GLU A 205 -2.28 0.26 -3.10
N VAL A 206 -1.04 0.14 -2.67
CA VAL A 206 -0.38 -1.14 -2.35
C VAL A 206 -0.39 -1.40 -0.85
N ILE A 207 -0.44 -0.37 -0.03
CA ILE A 207 -0.60 -0.49 1.42
C ILE A 207 -2.05 -0.13 1.74
N PRO A 208 -2.92 -1.11 2.03
CA PRO A 208 -4.35 -0.89 2.20
C PRO A 208 -4.72 -0.02 3.41
#